data_AF-A0A956TA49-F1
#
_entry.id   AF-A0A956TA49-F1
#
_cell.length_a   1.000
_cell.length_b   1.000
_cell.length_c   1.000
_cell.angle_alpha   90.00
_cell.angle_beta   90.00
_cell.angle_gamma   90.00
#
_symmetry.space_group_name_H-M   'P 1'
#
loop_
_entity.id
_entity.type
_entity.pdbx_description
1 polymer ?
#
loop_
_entity_poly.entity_id
_entity_poly.type
_entity_poly.pdbx_seq_one_letter_code
_entity_poly.pdbx_strand_id
1 'polypeptide(L)'
;MVSTFSTPSDLSPPSKLLVIPLRFIGDGVLTIPMIAALRAHLPQARIDLFGPATLANLFEPSPLLDGVYTEPGPKAEAKAALADLLSSQRY
;
A
#
# COMPACT_ATOMS: atom_id res chain seq x y z
N MET A 1 -8.11 -15.23 -12.50
CA MET A 1 -8.17 -13.92 -13.20
C MET A 1 -6.75 -13.41 -13.34
N VAL A 2 -6.21 -13.43 -14.56
CA VAL A 2 -4.86 -12.92 -14.86
C VAL A 2 -5.02 -11.46 -15.28
N SER A 3 -4.41 -10.53 -14.54
CA SER A 3 -4.35 -9.13 -14.92
C SER A 3 -3.30 -8.94 -16.00
N THR A 4 -3.73 -8.61 -17.21
CA THR A 4 -2.86 -8.28 -18.33
C THR A 4 -2.18 -6.93 -18.08
N PHE A 5 -0.86 -6.93 -17.91
CA PHE A 5 -0.07 -5.69 -17.93
C PHE A 5 0.06 -5.24 -19.39
N SER A 6 -0.49 -4.06 -19.73
CA SER A 6 -0.39 -3.49 -21.08
C SER A 6 1.02 -2.97 -21.32
N THR A 7 1.62 -3.31 -22.46
CA THR A 7 2.91 -2.80 -22.94
C THR A 7 2.88 -1.27 -23.00
N PRO A 8 3.94 -0.55 -22.56
CA PRO A 8 3.98 0.91 -22.63
C PRO A 8 4.31 1.34 -24.08
N SER A 9 3.31 1.32 -24.96
CA SER A 9 3.44 1.76 -26.35
C SER A 9 2.66 3.03 -26.68
N ASP A 10 2.02 3.65 -25.68
CA ASP A 10 1.34 4.94 -25.84
C ASP A 10 2.07 6.00 -25.01
N LEU A 11 2.50 7.10 -25.65
CA LEU A 11 3.13 8.25 -24.98
C LEU A 11 2.15 9.04 -24.10
N SER A 12 0.92 8.54 -23.95
CA SER A 12 -0.12 9.11 -23.12
C SER A 12 0.25 8.98 -21.64
N PRO A 13 0.03 10.03 -20.82
CA PRO A 13 0.29 9.96 -19.39
C PRO A 13 -0.55 8.84 -18.73
N PRO A 14 0.00 8.12 -17.75
CA PRO A 14 -0.68 6.98 -17.13
C PRO A 14 -1.93 7.43 -16.37
N SER A 15 -3.04 6.73 -16.59
CA SER A 15 -4.32 7.01 -15.93
C SER A 15 -4.51 6.28 -14.60
N LYS A 16 -3.69 5.25 -14.33
CA LYS A 16 -3.74 4.43 -13.11
C LYS A 16 -2.33 4.19 -12.59
N LEU A 17 -2.09 4.56 -11.34
CA LEU A 17 -0.82 4.42 -10.65
C LEU A 17 -1.02 3.67 -9.34
N LEU A 18 -0.14 2.71 -9.07
CA LEU A 18 -0.06 2.03 -7.79
C LEU A 18 1.27 2.37 -7.14
N VAL A 19 1.22 2.97 -5.97
CA VAL A 19 2.40 3.30 -5.15
C VAL A 19 2.63 2.18 -4.16
N ILE A 20 3.82 1.57 -4.21
CA ILE A 20 4.26 0.56 -3.25
C ILE A 20 5.45 1.15 -2.48
N PRO A 21 5.20 1.83 -1.35
CA PRO A 21 6.26 2.39 -0.51
C PRO A 21 7.06 1.28 0.16
N LEU A 22 8.26 1.63 0.63
CA LEU A 22 9.04 0.74 1.48
C LEU A 22 8.35 0.54 2.83
N ARG A 23 8.75 -0.54 3.51
CA ARG A 23 7.97 -1.15 4.59
C ARG A 23 7.89 -0.30 5.88
N PHE A 24 8.84 0.61 6.11
CA PHE A 24 8.89 1.35 7.37
C PHE A 24 8.14 2.69 7.29
N ILE A 25 7.61 3.13 8.44
CA ILE A 25 6.86 4.38 8.52
C ILE A 25 7.68 5.60 8.07
N GLY A 26 8.99 5.60 8.34
CA GLY A 26 9.90 6.66 7.90
C GLY A 26 9.92 6.79 6.37
N ASP A 27 10.03 5.66 5.68
CA ASP A 27 9.97 5.64 4.21
C ASP A 27 8.60 6.07 3.69
N GLY A 28 7.54 5.69 4.41
CA GLY A 28 6.18 6.17 4.20
C GLY A 28 6.08 7.69 4.17
N VAL A 29 6.61 8.34 5.21
CA VAL A 29 6.63 9.81 5.31
C VAL A 29 7.42 10.43 4.16
N LEU A 30 8.57 9.85 3.80
CA LEU A 30 9.38 10.30 2.67
C LEU A 30 8.70 10.08 1.31
N THR A 31 7.69 9.22 1.24
CA THR A 31 6.90 8.97 0.03
C THR A 31 5.80 10.02 -0.18
N ILE A 32 5.32 10.69 0.87
CA ILE A 32 4.28 11.73 0.79
C ILE A 32 4.61 12.84 -0.24
N PRO A 33 5.79 13.49 -0.22
CA PRO A 33 6.09 14.55 -1.20
C PRO A 33 6.12 14.03 -2.65
N MET A 34 6.54 12.79 -2.86
CA MET A 34 6.48 12.15 -4.18
C MET A 34 5.02 11.99 -4.64
N ILE A 35 4.13 11.51 -3.77
CA ILE A 35 2.70 11.36 -4.09
C ILE A 35 2.05 12.73 -4.36
N ALA A 36 2.41 13.76 -3.58
CA ALA A 36 1.94 15.12 -3.80
C ALA A 36 2.35 15.65 -5.18
N ALA A 37 3.60 15.41 -5.59
CA ALA A 37 4.07 15.75 -6.94
C ALA A 37 3.30 14.97 -8.02
N LEU A 38 3.03 13.68 -7.82
CA LEU A 38 2.22 12.88 -8.76
C LEU A 38 0.81 13.46 -8.92
N ARG A 39 0.12 13.78 -7.81
CA ARG A 39 -1.22 14.37 -7.85
C ARG A 39 -1.24 15.72 -8.57
N ALA A 40 -0.20 16.55 -8.39
CA ALA A 40 -0.10 17.84 -9.06
C ALA A 40 0.11 17.71 -10.58
N HIS A 41 0.91 16.74 -11.04
CA HIS A 41 1.22 16.55 -12.46
C HIS A 41 0.19 15.68 -13.19
N LEU A 42 -0.49 14.79 -12.47
CA LEU A 42 -1.48 13.85 -13.00
C LEU A 42 -2.80 13.97 -12.24
N PRO A 43 -3.47 15.14 -12.27
CA PRO A 43 -4.64 15.41 -11.44
C PRO A 43 -5.82 14.46 -11.73
N GLN A 44 -5.94 13.98 -12.97
CA GLN A 44 -7.00 13.06 -13.37
C GLN A 44 -6.62 11.57 -13.21
N ALA A 45 -5.37 11.27 -12.90
CA ALA A 45 -4.96 9.88 -12.73
C ALA A 45 -5.47 9.34 -11.39
N ARG A 46 -5.84 8.07 -11.39
CA ARG A 46 -6.14 7.33 -10.17
C ARG A 46 -4.82 6.90 -9.53
N ILE A 47 -4.57 7.31 -8.28
CA ILE A 47 -3.36 7.00 -7.52
C ILE A 47 -3.77 6.20 -6.27
N ASP A 48 -3.50 4.91 -6.29
CA ASP A 48 -3.74 4.02 -5.17
C ASP A 48 -2.41 3.70 -4.45
N LEU A 49 -2.48 3.35 -3.16
CA LEU A 49 -1.32 2.89 -2.37
C LEU A 49 -1.53 1.45 -1.90
N PHE A 50 -0.49 0.62 -1.98
CA PHE A 50 -0.50 -0.73 -1.39
C PHE A 50 0.66 -0.91 -0.41
N GLY A 51 0.37 -1.32 0.83
CA GLY A 51 1.40 -1.54 1.84
C GLY A 51 0.90 -2.20 3.12
N PRO A 52 1.74 -2.30 4.17
CA PRO A 52 1.31 -2.87 5.44
C PRO A 52 0.24 -2.00 6.12
N ALA A 53 -0.65 -2.61 6.91
CA ALA A 53 -1.72 -1.89 7.61
C ALA A 53 -1.23 -0.74 8.50
N THR A 54 -0.06 -0.90 9.13
CA THR A 54 0.58 0.17 9.91
C THR A 54 0.88 1.42 9.08
N LEU A 55 1.21 1.21 7.80
CA LEU A 55 1.51 2.29 6.88
C LEU A 55 0.24 2.88 6.26
N ALA A 56 -0.79 2.08 6.02
CA ALA A 56 -2.09 2.57 5.53
C ALA A 56 -2.66 3.69 6.42
N ASN A 57 -2.54 3.55 7.74
CA ASN A 57 -2.99 4.56 8.70
C ASN A 57 -2.28 5.93 8.56
N LEU A 58 -1.08 5.97 7.96
CA LEU A 58 -0.38 7.23 7.69
C LEU A 58 -1.08 8.03 6.57
N PHE A 59 -1.82 7.35 5.71
CA PHE A 59 -2.38 7.89 4.48
C PHE A 59 -3.90 8.02 4.51
N GLU A 60 -4.59 7.60 5.56
CA GLU A 60 -6.04 7.73 5.68
C GLU A 60 -6.47 8.77 6.72
N PRO A 61 -7.36 9.71 6.38
CA PRO A 61 -7.79 10.10 5.03
C PRO A 61 -6.79 11.07 4.39
N SER A 62 -6.36 10.81 3.14
CA SER A 62 -5.49 11.70 2.36
C SER A 62 -6.14 12.12 1.05
N PRO A 63 -6.19 13.41 0.70
CA PRO A 63 -6.69 13.88 -0.59
C PRO A 63 -5.75 13.55 -1.75
N LEU A 64 -4.56 13.00 -1.47
CA LEU A 64 -3.56 12.68 -2.48
C LEU A 64 -3.83 11.34 -3.18
N LEU A 65 -4.55 10.43 -2.50
CA LEU A 65 -4.78 9.06 -2.92
C LEU A 65 -6.27 8.79 -3.13
N ASP A 66 -6.57 7.94 -4.10
CA ASP A 66 -7.93 7.46 -4.41
C ASP A 66 -8.26 6.16 -3.65
N GLY A 67 -7.25 5.47 -3.13
CA GLY A 67 -7.42 4.22 -2.39
C GLY A 67 -6.15 3.79 -1.66
N VAL A 68 -6.35 3.12 -0.53
CA VAL A 68 -5.29 2.51 0.27
C VAL A 68 -5.63 1.04 0.48
N TYR A 69 -4.74 0.17 0.04
CA TYR A 69 -4.89 -1.28 0.10
C TYR A 69 -3.83 -1.85 1.02
N THR A 70 -4.23 -2.81 1.85
CA THR A 70 -3.33 -3.44 2.80
C THR A 70 -2.96 -4.85 2.40
N GLU A 71 -1.71 -5.23 2.68
CA GLU A 71 -1.34 -6.64 2.70
C GLU A 71 -2.30 -7.39 3.65
N PRO A 72 -2.80 -8.57 3.28
CA PRO A 72 -3.53 -9.40 4.23
C PRO A 72 -2.61 -9.68 5.41
N GLY A 73 -3.02 -9.24 6.61
CA GLY A 73 -2.26 -9.47 7.83
C GLY A 73 -1.99 -10.96 8.07
N PRO A 74 -1.12 -11.33 9.03
CA PRO A 74 -1.03 -12.73 9.43
C PRO A 74 -2.45 -13.23 9.68
N LYS A 75 -2.85 -14.31 8.99
CA LYS A 75 -4.18 -14.92 9.22
C LYS A 75 -4.37 -14.95 10.72
N ALA A 76 -5.49 -14.46 11.24
CA ALA A 76 -5.74 -14.44 12.68
C ALA A 76 -5.42 -15.82 13.31
N GLU A 77 -5.65 -16.89 12.54
CA GLU A 77 -5.21 -18.27 12.76
C GLU A 77 -3.72 -18.45 13.10
N ALA A 78 -2.79 -17.81 12.38
CA ALA A 78 -1.34 -17.92 12.63
C ALA A 78 -0.92 -17.19 13.91
N LYS A 79 -1.55 -16.05 14.21
CA LYS A 79 -1.32 -15.32 15.46
C LYS A 79 -1.90 -16.08 16.67
N ALA A 80 -3.08 -16.67 16.51
CA ALA A 80 -3.72 -17.52 17.50
C ALA A 80 -2.91 -18.80 17.73
N ALA A 81 -2.50 -19.50 16.67
CA ALA A 81 -1.66 -20.69 16.77
C ALA A 81 -0.30 -20.40 17.43
N LEU A 82 0.29 -19.24 17.16
CA LEU A 82 1.52 -18.81 17.84
C LEU A 82 1.26 -18.48 19.31
N ALA A 83 0.13 -17.84 19.64
CA ALA A 83 -0.25 -17.57 21.03
C ALA A 83 -0.49 -18.88 21.80
N ASP A 84 -1.17 -19.86 21.20
CA ASP A 84 -1.41 -21.19 21.78
C ASP A 84 -0.10 -21.96 21.95
N LEU A 85 0.80 -21.89 20.97
CA LEU A 85 2.14 -22.48 21.06
C LEU A 85 2.98 -21.85 22.16
N LEU A 86 2.97 -20.52 22.30
CA LEU A 86 3.71 -19.82 23.34
C LEU A 86 3.10 -20.01 24.73
N SER A 87 1.78 -20.24 24.80
CA SER A 87 1.06 -20.58 26.04
C SER A 87 1.32 -22.02 26.49
N SER A 88 1.57 -22.94 25.54
CA SER A 88 1.93 -24.34 25.83
C SER A 88 3.42 -24.57 26.10
N GLN A 89 4.28 -23.60 25.77
CA GLN A 89 5.74 -23.65 26.01
C GLN A 89 6.19 -22.84 27.23
N ARG A 90 5.27 -22.17 27.93
CA ARG A 90 5.54 -21.55 29.24
C ARG A 90 4.94 -22.43 30.35
N TYR A 91 5.81 -22.79 31.30
CA TYR A 91 5.50 -23.40 32.60
C TYR A 91 4.37 -22.68 33.35
#